data_AF-A0A832HYN2-F1
#
_entry.id   AF-A0A832HYN2-F1
#
_cell.length_a   1.000
_cell.length_b   1.000
_cell.length_c   1.000
_cell.angle_alpha   90.00
_cell.angle_beta   90.00
_cell.angle_gamma   90.00
#
_symmetry.space_group_name_H-M   'P 1'
#
loop_
_entity.id
_entity.type
_entity.pdbx_description
1 polymer ?
#
loop_
_entity_poly.entity_id
_entity_poly.type
_entity_poly.pdbx_seq_one_letter_code
_entity_poly.pdbx_strand_id
1 'polypeptide(L)'
;MQKQTITEPQLANLEKLKSHEEVDQNHLVELKRKIEADDILKYPIIVDKKTNVIIDGEHRFTVLKELQCKTIPVIYIDYESPLIEVQSWRKNFKLTKAAVIKAGISGKKLPPKTSKHLIKRSTGATHISVIGKRVDALLEMLKQEITLVNLNLLKPAMRSDTRDVLPLYTKFSQTRSVDTPIIIDKTTNTILEGSEAYQALDLLTVEKAPAIAINIQKAKIKTTHPITKEEIIKAGMEGPKLPPKAFKILAAPIKIEKIPLRKLLSQKKKNKSTLHVYESTLNLLQGTWPTPLVKLNSLSSNDITVFAKLEGFNPFSNSIKDRVGWAMIREALENKELSSILYEATSTNTGIALASIANTLGIKTRLYIPQTIQKISDTYLKTLGAEIVRLPINLTVEAINQVEAEANADKATHLNQFENDANLKVHLKHTAKELDDQLGILGLKPTCIIGGLGTSGHMSAISLYFKTRYKNKVEIIGVQPAKNESIPGIRRIEAGMKWYHWTRFDHIVDVTQTEAIEGTINIAKKEGILIGLSAGAVVSAFNKIAKAKGVYALIFPDTGYKYGEQIQTYLNKQA
;
A
#
# COMPACT_ATOMS: atom_id res chain seq x y z
N MET A 1 13.53 -3.06 36.14
CA MET A 1 12.20 -3.67 36.40
C MET A 1 11.67 -4.30 35.11
N GLN A 2 11.54 -5.63 35.06
CA GLN A 2 10.94 -6.30 33.90
C GLN A 2 9.47 -5.87 33.77
N LYS A 3 9.09 -5.24 32.66
CA LYS A 3 7.68 -4.96 32.34
C LYS A 3 7.04 -6.24 31.81
N GLN A 4 5.87 -6.61 32.33
CA GLN A 4 5.07 -7.69 31.73
C GLN A 4 4.72 -7.31 30.30
N THR A 5 5.07 -8.17 29.34
CA THR A 5 4.66 -7.99 27.94
C THR A 5 3.18 -8.35 27.81
N ILE A 6 2.31 -7.35 27.98
CA ILE A 6 0.88 -7.47 27.72
C ILE A 6 0.68 -7.23 26.21
N THR A 7 0.13 -8.22 25.51
CA THR A 7 -0.19 -8.03 24.08
C THR A 7 -1.51 -7.28 23.92
N GLU A 8 -1.70 -6.66 22.76
CA GLU A 8 -3.05 -6.26 22.33
C GLU A 8 -3.95 -7.49 22.18
N PRO A 9 -5.28 -7.35 22.33
CA PRO A 9 -6.22 -8.43 22.06
C PRO A 9 -6.10 -8.94 20.62
N GLN A 10 -6.07 -10.26 20.45
CA GLN A 10 -6.06 -10.93 19.15
C GLN A 10 -7.03 -12.11 19.10
N LEU A 11 -7.58 -12.43 17.94
CA LEU A 11 -8.40 -13.63 17.77
C LEU A 11 -7.53 -14.88 17.82
N ALA A 12 -7.91 -15.79 18.70
CA ALA A 12 -7.40 -17.15 18.73
C ALA A 12 -8.52 -18.12 18.37
N ASN A 13 -8.16 -19.20 17.68
CA ASN A 13 -9.08 -20.33 17.48
C ASN A 13 -9.35 -21.01 18.83
N LEU A 14 -10.62 -21.21 19.19
CA LEU A 14 -11.02 -21.83 20.47
C LEU A 14 -10.44 -23.25 20.64
N GLU A 15 -10.22 -23.97 19.56
CA GLU A 15 -9.67 -25.34 19.57
C GLU A 15 -8.22 -25.39 20.06
N LYS A 16 -7.47 -24.29 19.90
CA LYS A 16 -6.08 -24.19 20.39
C LYS A 16 -5.98 -23.95 21.90
N LEU A 17 -7.09 -23.53 22.53
CA LEU A 17 -7.10 -23.07 23.93
C LEU A 17 -7.44 -24.20 24.90
N LYS A 18 -6.79 -24.16 26.05
CA LYS A 18 -6.87 -25.22 27.07
C LYS A 18 -7.44 -24.68 28.36
N SER A 19 -8.54 -25.29 28.80
CA SER A 19 -9.24 -24.94 30.04
C SER A 19 -8.63 -25.71 31.21
N HIS A 20 -8.25 -25.03 32.28
CA HIS A 20 -7.68 -25.66 33.49
C HIS A 20 -8.68 -25.80 34.62
N GLU A 21 -9.84 -25.15 34.53
CA GLU A 21 -10.86 -25.12 35.59
C GLU A 21 -12.26 -25.42 35.05
N GLU A 22 -13.08 -26.08 35.85
CA GLU A 22 -14.52 -26.24 35.60
C GLU A 22 -15.27 -24.92 35.80
N VAL A 23 -16.43 -24.80 35.15
CA VAL A 23 -17.26 -23.59 35.20
C VAL A 23 -18.46 -23.78 36.14
N ASP A 24 -18.88 -22.69 36.78
CA ASP A 24 -20.12 -22.62 37.54
C ASP A 24 -21.32 -22.52 36.58
N GLN A 25 -22.23 -23.49 36.65
CA GLN A 25 -23.34 -23.62 35.70
C GLN A 25 -24.33 -22.44 35.78
N ASN A 26 -24.61 -21.92 36.97
CA ASN A 26 -25.53 -20.79 37.13
C ASN A 26 -24.97 -19.52 36.49
N HIS A 27 -23.68 -19.24 36.73
CA HIS A 27 -23.00 -18.10 36.10
C HIS A 27 -22.88 -18.25 34.59
N LEU A 28 -22.67 -19.49 34.10
CA LEU A 28 -22.59 -19.80 32.68
C LEU A 28 -23.90 -19.44 31.95
N VAL A 29 -25.05 -19.86 32.49
CA VAL A 29 -26.39 -19.57 31.94
C VAL A 29 -26.65 -18.06 31.89
N GLU A 30 -26.35 -17.35 32.98
CA GLU A 30 -26.53 -15.90 33.05
C GLU A 30 -25.64 -15.16 32.04
N LEU A 31 -24.38 -15.55 31.92
CA LEU A 31 -23.42 -14.94 31.00
C LEU A 31 -23.80 -15.22 29.54
N LYS A 32 -24.27 -16.44 29.23
CA LYS A 32 -24.77 -16.81 27.91
C LYS A 32 -25.93 -15.90 27.49
N ARG A 33 -26.94 -15.76 28.35
CA ARG A 33 -28.08 -14.87 28.11
C ARG A 33 -27.65 -13.42 27.86
N LYS A 34 -26.66 -12.93 28.62
CA LYS A 34 -26.11 -11.57 28.43
C LYS A 34 -25.40 -11.41 27.09
N ILE A 35 -24.54 -12.36 26.71
CA ILE A 35 -23.80 -12.32 25.44
C ILE A 35 -24.76 -12.41 24.25
N GLU A 36 -25.77 -13.28 24.31
CA GLU A 36 -26.80 -13.40 23.27
C GLU A 36 -27.66 -12.14 23.15
N ALA A 37 -28.04 -11.53 24.28
CA ALA A 37 -28.83 -10.30 24.28
C ALA A 37 -28.04 -9.07 23.77
N ASP A 38 -26.76 -8.96 24.15
CA ASP A 38 -25.90 -7.86 23.71
C ASP A 38 -25.40 -8.04 22.25
N ASP A 39 -25.40 -9.30 21.77
CA ASP A 39 -24.80 -9.79 20.51
C ASP A 39 -23.27 -9.55 20.40
N ILE A 40 -22.61 -9.35 21.53
CA ILE A 40 -21.18 -9.06 21.62
C ILE A 40 -20.52 -9.76 22.81
N LEU A 41 -19.25 -10.11 22.66
CA LEU A 41 -18.36 -10.39 23.78
C LEU A 41 -17.67 -9.10 24.23
N LYS A 42 -18.07 -8.58 25.39
CA LYS A 42 -17.54 -7.30 25.92
C LYS A 42 -16.04 -7.35 26.26
N TYR A 43 -15.53 -8.46 26.77
CA TYR A 43 -14.16 -8.54 27.28
C TYR A 43 -13.42 -9.80 26.80
N PRO A 44 -12.11 -9.70 26.48
CA PRO A 44 -11.29 -10.83 26.04
C PRO A 44 -10.99 -11.77 27.22
N ILE A 45 -10.52 -12.97 26.89
CA ILE A 45 -9.95 -13.89 27.89
C ILE A 45 -8.43 -13.69 27.98
N ILE A 46 -7.83 -14.15 29.06
CA ILE A 46 -6.38 -14.05 29.28
C ILE A 46 -5.79 -15.46 29.18
N VAL A 47 -4.72 -15.61 28.42
CA VAL A 47 -4.14 -16.92 28.07
C VAL A 47 -2.63 -16.88 28.22
N ASP A 48 -2.03 -17.96 28.71
CA ASP A 48 -0.58 -18.12 28.70
C ASP A 48 -0.05 -18.31 27.26
N LYS A 49 0.89 -17.47 26.85
CA LYS A 49 1.45 -17.45 25.49
C LYS A 49 2.21 -18.71 25.10
N LYS A 50 2.72 -19.48 26.07
CA LYS A 50 3.54 -20.69 25.80
C LYS A 50 2.67 -21.93 25.63
N THR A 51 1.62 -22.04 26.45
CA THR A 51 0.86 -23.29 26.60
C THR A 51 -0.56 -23.23 26.06
N ASN A 52 -1.05 -22.02 25.74
CA ASN A 52 -2.45 -21.71 25.42
C ASN A 52 -3.45 -22.08 26.54
N VAL A 53 -2.96 -22.21 27.78
CA VAL A 53 -3.81 -22.42 28.95
C VAL A 53 -4.50 -21.10 29.30
N ILE A 54 -5.82 -21.17 29.49
CA ILE A 54 -6.64 -20.03 29.91
C ILE A 54 -6.24 -19.68 31.35
N ILE A 55 -6.00 -18.41 31.62
CA ILE A 55 -5.64 -17.91 32.95
C ILE A 55 -6.84 -17.17 33.57
N ASP A 56 -7.62 -16.48 32.74
CA ASP A 56 -8.87 -15.83 33.16
C ASP A 56 -9.91 -15.87 32.03
N GLY A 57 -11.16 -16.13 32.39
CA GLY A 57 -12.29 -16.14 31.45
C GLY A 57 -12.82 -17.50 31.01
N GLU A 58 -12.67 -18.54 31.83
CA GLU A 58 -13.19 -19.91 31.58
C GLU A 58 -14.70 -19.94 31.23
N HIS A 59 -15.52 -19.15 31.92
CA HIS A 59 -16.95 -19.03 31.62
C HIS A 59 -17.19 -18.45 30.22
N ARG A 60 -16.48 -17.37 29.84
CA ARG A 60 -16.59 -16.77 28.50
C ARG A 60 -16.18 -17.75 27.42
N PHE A 61 -15.08 -18.47 27.63
CA PHE A 61 -14.62 -19.51 26.71
C PHE A 61 -15.67 -20.62 26.54
N THR A 62 -16.23 -21.10 27.63
CA THR A 62 -17.23 -22.19 27.61
C THR A 62 -18.53 -21.74 26.97
N VAL A 63 -19.05 -20.54 27.29
CA VAL A 63 -20.22 -19.96 26.61
C VAL A 63 -19.99 -19.88 25.11
N LEU A 64 -18.84 -19.37 24.67
CA LEU A 64 -18.56 -19.24 23.24
C LEU A 64 -18.42 -20.60 22.54
N LYS A 65 -17.94 -21.66 23.21
CA LYS A 65 -18.01 -23.02 22.68
C LYS A 65 -19.45 -23.49 22.50
N GLU A 66 -20.32 -23.28 23.49
CA GLU A 66 -21.74 -23.64 23.39
C GLU A 66 -22.46 -22.88 22.28
N LEU A 67 -22.09 -21.62 22.07
CA LEU A 67 -22.59 -20.77 20.98
C LEU A 67 -21.96 -21.11 19.62
N GLN A 68 -21.15 -22.16 19.54
CA GLN A 68 -20.48 -22.64 18.32
C GLN A 68 -19.53 -21.60 17.69
N CYS A 69 -18.96 -20.72 18.52
CA CYS A 69 -17.93 -19.80 18.06
C CYS A 69 -16.63 -20.54 17.72
N LYS A 70 -15.96 -20.10 16.66
CA LYS A 70 -14.69 -20.62 16.17
C LYS A 70 -13.50 -19.84 16.72
N THR A 71 -13.69 -18.54 16.98
CA THR A 71 -12.64 -17.65 17.47
C THR A 71 -13.06 -16.87 18.72
N ILE A 72 -12.08 -16.48 19.55
CA ILE A 72 -12.29 -15.69 20.77
C ILE A 72 -11.16 -14.66 20.92
N PRO A 73 -11.46 -13.41 21.33
CA PRO A 73 -10.44 -12.42 21.67
C PRO A 73 -9.63 -12.85 22.89
N VAL A 74 -8.32 -12.91 22.72
CA VAL A 74 -7.34 -13.34 23.73
C VAL A 74 -6.32 -12.25 23.96
N ILE A 75 -5.97 -12.01 25.22
CA ILE A 75 -4.73 -11.33 25.61
C ILE A 75 -3.74 -12.39 26.06
N TYR A 76 -2.60 -12.45 25.39
CA TYR A 76 -1.53 -13.36 25.76
C TYR A 76 -0.60 -12.72 26.78
N ILE A 77 -0.23 -13.51 27.79
CA ILE A 77 0.70 -13.12 28.84
C ILE A 77 1.82 -14.15 28.99
N ASP A 78 2.94 -13.74 29.57
CA ASP A 78 3.92 -14.68 30.09
C ASP A 78 3.51 -15.10 31.50
N TYR A 79 2.80 -16.22 31.65
CA TYR A 79 2.24 -16.59 32.96
C TYR A 79 3.33 -16.86 34.01
N GLU A 80 4.51 -17.30 33.57
CA GLU A 80 5.69 -17.51 34.43
C GLU A 80 6.32 -16.21 34.95
N SER A 81 5.90 -15.04 34.44
CA SER A 81 6.38 -13.75 34.92
C SER A 81 6.28 -13.63 36.45
N PRO A 82 7.33 -13.15 37.15
CA PRO A 82 7.30 -12.95 38.60
C PRO A 82 6.29 -11.88 39.04
N LEU A 83 5.77 -11.09 38.09
CA LEU A 83 4.70 -10.13 38.33
C LEU A 83 3.32 -10.78 38.48
N ILE A 84 3.15 -12.02 38.05
CA ILE A 84 1.89 -12.74 38.19
C ILE A 84 1.99 -13.65 39.41
N GLU A 85 0.98 -13.62 40.25
CA GLU A 85 0.80 -14.55 41.36
C GLU A 85 -0.47 -15.37 41.15
N VAL A 86 -0.44 -16.58 41.69
CA VAL A 86 -1.61 -17.44 41.77
C VAL A 86 -1.89 -17.73 43.24
N GLN A 87 -3.16 -17.61 43.61
CA GLN A 87 -3.69 -17.95 44.91
C GLN A 87 -4.90 -18.88 44.71
N SER A 88 -5.34 -19.53 45.78
CA SER A 88 -6.63 -20.23 45.75
C SER A 88 -7.72 -19.41 46.41
N TRP A 89 -8.95 -19.50 45.89
CA TRP A 89 -10.12 -18.99 46.61
C TRP A 89 -10.53 -19.88 47.79
N ARG A 90 -10.06 -21.13 47.83
CA ARG A 90 -10.36 -22.10 48.89
C ARG A 90 -9.39 -21.91 50.04
N LYS A 91 -9.91 -21.72 51.26
CA LYS A 91 -9.09 -21.71 52.48
C LYS A 91 -8.36 -23.06 52.59
N ASN A 92 -7.06 -23.00 52.86
CA ASN A 92 -6.14 -24.16 53.02
C ASN A 92 -5.70 -24.89 51.73
N PHE A 93 -5.94 -24.35 50.54
CA PHE A 93 -5.45 -24.94 49.29
C PHE A 93 -4.29 -24.12 48.72
N LYS A 94 -3.07 -24.69 48.72
CA LYS A 94 -1.91 -24.06 48.06
C LYS A 94 -1.90 -24.44 46.59
N LEU A 95 -2.18 -23.47 45.72
CA LEU A 95 -2.13 -23.61 44.28
C LEU A 95 -0.84 -23.00 43.72
N THR A 96 -0.17 -23.71 42.81
CA THR A 96 1.03 -23.22 42.11
C THR A 96 0.74 -23.00 40.63
N LYS A 97 1.55 -22.16 39.97
CA LYS A 97 1.42 -21.91 38.52
C LYS A 97 1.57 -23.19 37.71
N ALA A 98 2.55 -24.03 38.08
CA ALA A 98 2.77 -25.33 37.46
C ALA A 98 1.54 -26.24 37.57
N ALA A 99 0.81 -26.22 38.70
CA ALA A 99 -0.42 -26.99 38.86
C ALA A 99 -1.54 -26.50 37.94
N VAL A 100 -1.71 -25.18 37.78
CA VAL A 100 -2.66 -24.58 36.83
C VAL A 100 -2.35 -25.01 35.39
N ILE A 101 -1.10 -24.85 34.96
CA ILE A 101 -0.65 -25.25 33.63
C ILE A 101 -0.84 -26.75 33.40
N LYS A 102 -0.49 -27.59 34.39
CA LYS A 102 -0.67 -29.04 34.33
C LYS A 102 -2.15 -29.44 34.20
N ALA A 103 -3.04 -28.79 34.94
CA ALA A 103 -4.48 -29.03 34.84
C ALA A 103 -5.00 -28.71 33.42
N GLY A 104 -4.60 -27.57 32.85
CA GLY A 104 -4.97 -27.20 31.49
C GLY A 104 -4.40 -28.14 30.41
N ILE A 105 -3.13 -28.54 30.52
CA ILE A 105 -2.48 -29.42 29.53
C ILE A 105 -2.99 -30.86 29.62
N SER A 106 -3.21 -31.38 30.83
CA SER A 106 -3.65 -32.77 31.02
C SER A 106 -5.15 -32.98 30.83
N GLY A 107 -5.95 -31.90 30.82
CA GLY A 107 -7.41 -31.96 30.78
C GLY A 107 -8.06 -32.35 32.11
N LYS A 108 -7.28 -32.68 33.15
CA LYS A 108 -7.80 -32.89 34.52
C LYS A 108 -8.06 -31.54 35.17
N LYS A 109 -9.27 -31.02 34.96
CA LYS A 109 -9.66 -29.68 35.41
C LYS A 109 -9.75 -29.59 36.93
N LEU A 110 -9.40 -28.42 37.44
CA LEU A 110 -9.65 -28.04 38.83
C LEU A 110 -11.14 -27.72 39.01
N PRO A 111 -11.71 -27.91 40.21
CA PRO A 111 -13.08 -27.51 40.50
C PRO A 111 -13.33 -26.01 40.28
N PRO A 112 -14.59 -25.55 40.13
CA PRO A 112 -14.89 -24.14 39.91
C PRO A 112 -14.39 -23.24 41.06
N LYS A 113 -13.95 -22.03 40.68
CA LYS A 113 -13.38 -21.02 41.57
C LYS A 113 -12.22 -21.57 42.40
N THR A 114 -11.31 -22.33 41.81
CA THR A 114 -10.12 -22.85 42.52
C THR A 114 -8.93 -21.91 42.40
N SER A 115 -8.78 -21.25 41.25
CA SER A 115 -7.65 -20.38 40.92
C SER A 115 -8.01 -18.90 40.96
N LYS A 116 -7.13 -18.09 41.57
CA LYS A 116 -7.18 -16.63 41.60
C LYS A 116 -5.86 -16.08 41.10
N HIS A 117 -5.90 -15.40 39.97
CA HIS A 117 -4.71 -14.86 39.33
C HIS A 117 -4.60 -13.36 39.59
N LEU A 118 -3.44 -12.94 40.09
CA LEU A 118 -3.16 -11.55 40.47
C LEU A 118 -1.96 -11.02 39.66
N ILE A 119 -1.96 -9.73 39.36
CA ILE A 119 -0.82 -9.02 38.78
C ILE A 119 -0.30 -7.98 39.79
N LYS A 120 1.00 -8.01 40.06
CA LYS A 120 1.71 -7.04 40.90
C LYS A 120 1.88 -5.72 40.16
N ARG A 121 1.52 -4.63 40.82
CA ARG A 121 1.78 -3.24 40.41
C ARG A 121 2.42 -2.46 41.56
N SER A 122 2.92 -1.27 41.27
CA SER A 122 3.50 -0.38 42.29
C SER A 122 2.54 -0.04 43.43
N THR A 123 1.23 -0.10 43.18
CA THR A 123 0.16 0.19 44.14
C THR A 123 -0.42 -1.05 44.83
N GLY A 124 0.18 -2.24 44.65
CA GLY A 124 -0.31 -3.51 45.20
C GLY A 124 -0.68 -4.56 44.12
N ALA A 125 -1.24 -5.69 44.56
CA ALA A 125 -1.67 -6.77 43.67
C ALA A 125 -3.17 -6.67 43.33
N THR A 126 -3.53 -6.74 42.05
CA THR A 126 -4.92 -6.68 41.59
C THR A 126 -5.27 -7.90 40.73
N HIS A 127 -6.55 -8.20 40.57
CA HIS A 127 -6.99 -9.35 39.76
C HIS A 127 -6.52 -9.19 38.31
N ILE A 128 -6.06 -10.28 37.69
CA ILE A 128 -5.44 -10.23 36.36
C ILE A 128 -6.39 -9.73 35.26
N SER A 129 -7.70 -9.84 35.47
CA SER A 129 -8.73 -9.33 34.55
C SER A 129 -8.63 -7.83 34.27
N VAL A 130 -7.96 -7.03 35.11
CA VAL A 130 -7.69 -5.59 34.86
C VAL A 130 -6.83 -5.35 33.61
N ILE A 131 -6.19 -6.39 33.09
CA ILE A 131 -5.44 -6.37 31.84
C ILE A 131 -6.40 -6.45 30.63
N GLY A 132 -7.56 -7.10 30.81
CA GLY A 132 -8.60 -7.27 29.82
C GLY A 132 -9.30 -5.95 29.50
N LYS A 133 -8.80 -5.22 28.49
CA LYS A 133 -9.52 -4.07 27.94
C LYS A 133 -10.81 -4.54 27.27
N ARG A 134 -11.87 -3.72 27.36
CA ARG A 134 -13.13 -3.97 26.66
C ARG A 134 -12.90 -4.05 25.14
N VAL A 135 -13.46 -5.07 24.48
CA VAL A 135 -13.30 -5.36 23.04
C VAL A 135 -14.63 -5.34 22.28
N ASP A 136 -15.79 -5.56 22.91
CA ASP A 136 -17.08 -5.56 22.21
C ASP A 136 -17.06 -6.34 20.87
N ALA A 137 -16.54 -7.57 20.89
CA ALA A 137 -16.37 -8.39 19.68
C ALA A 137 -17.72 -9.00 19.26
N LEU A 138 -18.13 -8.78 18.01
CA LEU A 138 -19.43 -9.24 17.50
C LEU A 138 -19.54 -10.76 17.51
N LEU A 139 -20.63 -11.29 18.06
CA LEU A 139 -20.83 -12.74 18.18
C LEU A 139 -20.85 -13.43 16.82
N GLU A 140 -21.47 -12.80 15.81
CA GLU A 140 -21.46 -13.30 14.42
C GLU A 140 -20.02 -13.42 13.90
N MET A 141 -19.11 -12.47 14.17
CA MET A 141 -17.71 -12.56 13.75
C MET A 141 -16.98 -13.74 14.42
N LEU A 142 -17.25 -13.96 15.72
CA LEU A 142 -16.61 -15.03 16.49
C LEU A 142 -17.03 -16.42 15.99
N LYS A 143 -18.20 -16.55 15.35
CA LYS A 143 -18.68 -17.78 14.72
C LYS A 143 -17.99 -18.11 13.39
N GLN A 144 -17.24 -17.17 12.82
CA GLN A 144 -16.66 -17.32 11.49
C GLN A 144 -15.19 -17.74 11.57
N GLU A 145 -14.76 -18.48 10.56
CA GLU A 145 -13.36 -18.79 10.36
C GLU A 145 -12.64 -17.65 9.64
N ILE A 146 -11.36 -17.47 9.95
CA ILE A 146 -10.50 -16.56 9.20
C ILE A 146 -10.04 -17.31 7.96
N THR A 147 -10.49 -16.85 6.79
CA THR A 147 -10.21 -17.49 5.50
C THR A 147 -9.25 -16.63 4.66
N LEU A 148 -8.56 -17.24 3.70
CA LEU A 148 -7.73 -16.52 2.75
C LEU A 148 -8.51 -16.31 1.45
N VAL A 149 -8.95 -15.08 1.21
CA VAL A 149 -9.77 -14.71 0.04
C VAL A 149 -8.89 -14.03 -1.01
N ASN A 150 -9.11 -14.35 -2.29
CA ASN A 150 -8.37 -13.71 -3.38
C ASN A 150 -8.74 -12.21 -3.47
N LEU A 151 -7.73 -11.34 -3.60
CA LEU A 151 -7.94 -9.89 -3.64
C LEU A 151 -8.86 -9.45 -4.79
N ASN A 152 -8.79 -10.12 -5.94
CA ASN A 152 -9.63 -9.80 -7.10
C ASN A 152 -11.13 -10.12 -6.90
N LEU A 153 -11.48 -10.88 -5.87
CA LEU A 153 -12.87 -11.16 -5.50
C LEU A 153 -13.42 -10.15 -4.48
N LEU A 154 -12.54 -9.37 -3.85
CA LEU A 154 -12.91 -8.40 -2.83
C LEU A 154 -13.39 -7.10 -3.48
N LYS A 155 -14.47 -6.55 -2.93
CA LYS A 155 -15.19 -5.40 -3.50
C LYS A 155 -15.19 -4.22 -2.54
N PRO A 156 -14.23 -3.28 -2.62
CA PRO A 156 -14.15 -2.17 -1.68
C PRO A 156 -15.35 -1.23 -1.79
N ALA A 157 -16.13 -1.10 -0.71
CA ALA A 157 -17.26 -0.17 -0.65
C ALA A 157 -16.85 1.29 -0.48
N MET A 158 -15.65 1.56 0.04
CA MET A 158 -15.13 2.89 0.32
C MET A 158 -13.81 3.13 -0.41
N ARG A 159 -13.56 4.39 -0.77
CA ARG A 159 -12.21 4.85 -1.10
C ARG A 159 -11.35 4.87 0.17
N SER A 160 -10.04 4.71 0.00
CA SER A 160 -9.06 4.83 1.09
C SER A 160 -8.17 6.03 0.84
N ASP A 161 -7.88 6.81 1.89
CA ASP A 161 -6.83 7.82 1.84
C ASP A 161 -5.48 7.09 1.83
N THR A 162 -4.65 7.38 0.84
CA THR A 162 -3.33 6.76 0.71
C THR A 162 -2.48 6.95 1.97
N ARG A 163 -2.61 8.08 2.68
CA ARG A 163 -1.89 8.34 3.94
C ARG A 163 -2.28 7.39 5.07
N ASP A 164 -3.50 6.86 5.06
CA ASP A 164 -3.93 5.83 6.03
C ASP A 164 -3.45 4.41 5.61
N VAL A 165 -3.15 4.22 4.32
CA VAL A 165 -2.68 2.95 3.73
C VAL A 165 -1.18 2.75 3.92
N LEU A 166 -0.38 3.81 3.74
CA LEU A 166 1.10 3.72 3.80
C LEU A 166 1.65 3.17 5.13
N PRO A 167 1.09 3.49 6.32
CA PRO A 167 1.53 2.88 7.57
C PRO A 167 1.34 1.36 7.60
N LEU A 168 0.20 0.86 7.09
CA LEU A 168 -0.06 -0.58 7.00
C LEU A 168 0.87 -1.24 5.98
N TYR A 169 1.06 -0.63 4.81
CA TYR A 169 2.04 -1.09 3.82
C TYR A 169 3.44 -1.23 4.43
N THR A 170 3.89 -0.19 5.14
CA THR A 170 5.21 -0.16 5.81
C THR A 170 5.31 -1.27 6.85
N LYS A 171 4.29 -1.40 7.70
CA LYS A 171 4.22 -2.44 8.74
C LYS A 171 4.30 -3.84 8.13
N PHE A 172 3.47 -4.13 7.13
CA PHE A 172 3.41 -5.45 6.50
C PHE A 172 4.72 -5.77 5.78
N SER A 173 5.30 -4.80 5.07
CA SER A 173 6.60 -4.93 4.38
C SER A 173 7.74 -5.23 5.35
N GLN A 174 7.85 -4.48 6.45
CA GLN A 174 8.92 -4.66 7.44
C GLN A 174 8.80 -5.94 8.24
N THR A 175 7.58 -6.27 8.70
CA THR A 175 7.35 -7.49 9.50
C THR A 175 7.28 -8.74 8.64
N ARG A 176 7.16 -8.61 7.32
CA ARG A 176 6.93 -9.70 6.36
C ARG A 176 5.70 -10.55 6.71
N SER A 177 4.71 -9.93 7.38
CA SER A 177 3.52 -10.61 7.88
C SER A 177 2.31 -9.68 7.94
N VAL A 178 1.12 -10.26 7.97
CA VAL A 178 -0.17 -9.57 8.08
C VAL A 178 -0.86 -10.05 9.35
N ASP A 179 -1.36 -9.12 10.14
CA ASP A 179 -2.09 -9.39 11.39
C ASP A 179 -3.44 -8.69 11.46
N THR A 180 -3.85 -8.00 10.40
CA THR A 180 -5.13 -7.31 10.31
C THR A 180 -5.99 -8.04 9.27
N PRO A 181 -7.06 -8.73 9.66
CA PRO A 181 -8.02 -9.30 8.72
C PRO A 181 -8.89 -8.20 8.11
N ILE A 182 -9.46 -8.50 6.95
CA ILE A 182 -10.48 -7.68 6.30
C ILE A 182 -11.85 -8.23 6.72
N ILE A 183 -12.81 -7.35 7.04
CA ILE A 183 -14.19 -7.77 7.28
C ILE A 183 -14.96 -7.59 5.98
N ILE A 184 -15.62 -8.66 5.53
CA ILE A 184 -16.37 -8.68 4.27
C ILE A 184 -17.81 -9.12 4.49
N ASP A 185 -18.72 -8.66 3.63
CA ASP A 185 -20.05 -9.27 3.55
C ASP A 185 -19.94 -10.67 2.94
N LYS A 186 -20.57 -11.63 3.61
CA LYS A 186 -20.50 -13.06 3.26
C LYS A 186 -21.13 -13.41 1.92
N THR A 187 -22.06 -12.59 1.42
CA THR A 187 -22.80 -12.86 0.19
C THR A 187 -22.12 -12.20 -1.00
N THR A 188 -21.62 -10.97 -0.81
CA THR A 188 -21.16 -10.15 -1.94
C THR A 188 -19.64 -9.99 -2.03
N ASN A 189 -18.91 -10.37 -0.98
CA ASN A 189 -17.49 -10.05 -0.75
C ASN A 189 -17.21 -8.54 -0.70
N THR A 190 -18.23 -7.73 -0.42
CA THR A 190 -18.07 -6.30 -0.19
C THR A 190 -17.23 -6.07 1.06
N ILE A 191 -16.15 -5.29 0.95
CA ILE A 191 -15.32 -4.93 2.11
C ILE A 191 -16.12 -3.97 2.99
N LEU A 192 -16.36 -4.39 4.21
CA LEU A 192 -17.06 -3.63 5.24
C LEU A 192 -16.08 -2.91 6.18
N GLU A 193 -14.92 -3.52 6.45
CA GLU A 193 -13.84 -2.90 7.21
C GLU A 193 -12.48 -3.41 6.77
N GLY A 194 -11.45 -2.56 6.84
CA GLY A 194 -10.09 -2.91 6.44
C GLY A 194 -9.77 -2.58 4.98
N SER A 195 -10.42 -1.57 4.38
CA SER A 195 -10.09 -1.09 3.02
C SER A 195 -8.63 -0.66 2.89
N GLU A 196 -8.05 -0.05 3.93
CA GLU A 196 -6.64 0.34 3.96
C GLU A 196 -5.73 -0.89 3.99
N ALA A 197 -6.12 -1.95 4.74
CA ALA A 197 -5.39 -3.20 4.77
C ALA A 197 -5.45 -3.90 3.40
N TYR A 198 -6.63 -3.92 2.76
CA TYR A 198 -6.80 -4.40 1.40
C TYR A 198 -5.87 -3.68 0.42
N GLN A 199 -5.86 -2.36 0.41
CA GLN A 199 -5.05 -1.59 -0.52
C GLN A 199 -3.55 -1.73 -0.23
N ALA A 200 -3.14 -1.80 1.04
CA ALA A 200 -1.76 -2.08 1.42
C ALA A 200 -1.29 -3.45 0.91
N LEU A 201 -2.16 -4.46 0.96
CA LEU A 201 -1.90 -5.79 0.41
C LEU A 201 -1.80 -5.78 -1.12
N ASP A 202 -2.70 -5.05 -1.80
CA ASP A 202 -2.64 -4.88 -3.26
C ASP A 202 -1.32 -4.22 -3.71
N LEU A 203 -0.86 -3.19 -2.99
CA LEU A 203 0.43 -2.53 -3.22
C LEU A 203 1.63 -3.45 -2.98
N LEU A 204 1.50 -4.44 -2.09
CA LEU A 204 2.48 -5.49 -1.88
C LEU A 204 2.39 -6.62 -2.91
N THR A 205 1.47 -6.52 -3.88
CA THR A 205 1.25 -7.50 -4.95
C THR A 205 0.92 -8.91 -4.44
N VAL A 206 0.29 -9.02 -3.26
CA VAL A 206 -0.21 -10.31 -2.77
C VAL A 206 -1.50 -10.69 -3.49
N GLU A 207 -1.78 -11.99 -3.58
CA GLU A 207 -2.99 -12.50 -4.24
C GLU A 207 -4.12 -12.75 -3.27
N LYS A 208 -3.81 -13.04 -1.99
CA LYS A 208 -4.80 -13.36 -0.96
C LYS A 208 -4.70 -12.44 0.24
N ALA A 209 -5.84 -12.22 0.89
CA ALA A 209 -5.93 -11.51 2.16
C ALA A 209 -6.67 -12.36 3.21
N PRO A 210 -6.26 -12.31 4.48
CA PRO A 210 -7.08 -12.84 5.56
C PRO A 210 -8.39 -12.06 5.65
N ALA A 211 -9.51 -12.76 5.64
CA ALA A 211 -10.83 -12.16 5.73
C ALA A 211 -11.75 -12.90 6.71
N ILE A 212 -12.69 -12.16 7.27
CA ILE A 212 -13.78 -12.64 8.12
C ILE A 212 -15.08 -12.25 7.43
N ALA A 213 -15.89 -13.24 7.04
CA ALA A 213 -17.13 -13.04 6.32
C ALA A 213 -18.32 -12.93 7.28
N ILE A 214 -19.03 -11.80 7.29
CA ILE A 214 -20.18 -11.57 8.17
C ILE A 214 -21.44 -11.27 7.38
N ASN A 215 -22.61 -11.41 8.01
CA ASN A 215 -23.84 -10.87 7.46
C ASN A 215 -23.98 -9.38 7.85
N ILE A 216 -23.89 -8.47 6.88
CA ILE A 216 -24.05 -7.03 7.14
C ILE A 216 -25.39 -6.70 7.82
N GLN A 217 -26.45 -7.47 7.55
CA GLN A 217 -27.78 -7.24 8.12
C GLN A 217 -27.81 -7.43 9.65
N LYS A 218 -26.93 -8.28 10.20
CA LYS A 218 -26.76 -8.44 11.65
C LYS A 218 -25.74 -7.48 12.26
N ALA A 219 -24.90 -6.85 11.45
CA ALA A 219 -23.86 -5.96 11.94
C ALA A 219 -24.44 -4.62 12.42
N LYS A 220 -23.90 -4.11 13.54
CA LYS A 220 -24.12 -2.72 13.98
C LYS A 220 -23.12 -1.82 13.25
N ILE A 221 -23.61 -0.74 12.65
CA ILE A 221 -22.79 0.17 11.82
C ILE A 221 -22.91 1.58 12.40
N LYS A 222 -21.79 2.30 12.44
CA LYS A 222 -21.76 3.74 12.69
C LYS A 222 -21.43 4.44 11.38
N THR A 223 -22.25 5.42 10.99
CA THR A 223 -22.08 6.18 9.76
C THR A 223 -21.76 7.64 10.07
N THR A 224 -21.06 8.33 9.16
CA THR A 224 -20.81 9.77 9.28
C THR A 224 -21.98 10.61 8.77
N HIS A 225 -22.77 10.04 7.85
CA HIS A 225 -24.01 10.58 7.29
C HIS A 225 -25.05 9.46 7.20
N PRO A 226 -26.35 9.73 6.98
CA PRO A 226 -27.34 8.68 6.78
C PRO A 226 -26.97 7.81 5.56
N ILE A 227 -26.48 6.60 5.80
CA ILE A 227 -26.10 5.62 4.78
C ILE A 227 -26.68 4.27 5.22
N THR A 228 -27.43 3.65 4.33
CA THR A 228 -28.06 2.34 4.51
C THR A 228 -27.08 1.20 4.24
N LYS A 229 -27.40 0.00 4.72
CA LYS A 229 -26.58 -1.20 4.45
C LYS A 229 -26.61 -1.56 2.97
N GLU A 230 -27.75 -1.34 2.33
CA GLU A 230 -27.99 -1.56 0.91
C GLU A 230 -27.10 -0.64 0.07
N GLU A 231 -26.97 0.64 0.44
CA GLU A 231 -26.04 1.58 -0.20
C GLU A 231 -24.57 1.16 -0.04
N ILE A 232 -24.17 0.62 1.11
CA ILE A 232 -22.81 0.07 1.32
C ILE A 232 -22.54 -1.10 0.37
N ILE A 233 -23.48 -2.05 0.28
CA ILE A 233 -23.34 -3.20 -0.60
C ILE A 233 -23.28 -2.77 -2.06
N LYS A 234 -24.19 -1.86 -2.47
CA LYS A 234 -24.22 -1.29 -3.82
C LYS A 234 -22.92 -0.59 -4.17
N ALA A 235 -22.37 0.23 -3.27
CA ALA A 235 -21.11 0.94 -3.49
C ALA A 235 -19.94 -0.02 -3.73
N GLY A 236 -19.90 -1.17 -3.05
CA GLY A 236 -18.88 -2.20 -3.30
C GLY A 236 -19.10 -2.95 -4.61
N MET A 237 -20.35 -3.31 -4.93
CA MET A 237 -20.66 -4.15 -6.09
C MET A 237 -20.68 -3.41 -7.41
N GLU A 238 -21.28 -2.22 -7.42
CA GLU A 238 -21.61 -1.47 -8.62
C GLU A 238 -20.83 -0.16 -8.70
N GLY A 239 -20.55 0.46 -7.55
CA GLY A 239 -20.03 1.82 -7.46
C GLY A 239 -21.11 2.91 -7.58
N PRO A 240 -20.75 4.20 -7.44
CA PRO A 240 -19.44 4.69 -7.05
C PRO A 240 -19.10 4.33 -5.60
N LYS A 241 -17.80 4.30 -5.29
CA LYS A 241 -17.33 4.00 -3.93
C LYS A 241 -17.65 5.16 -2.99
N LEU A 242 -18.04 4.82 -1.76
CA LEU A 242 -18.31 5.81 -0.71
C LEU A 242 -17.02 6.58 -0.33
N PRO A 243 -17.15 7.81 0.21
CA PRO A 243 -16.00 8.57 0.72
C PRO A 243 -15.23 7.81 1.80
N PRO A 244 -13.94 8.13 2.02
CA PRO A 244 -13.17 7.55 3.12
C PRO A 244 -13.88 7.76 4.46
N LYS A 245 -13.88 6.73 5.30
CA LYS A 245 -14.47 6.75 6.66
C LYS A 245 -15.99 7.06 6.67
N ALA A 246 -16.71 6.83 5.56
CA ALA A 246 -18.16 7.02 5.48
C ALA A 246 -18.94 6.17 6.51
N PHE A 247 -18.45 4.96 6.79
CA PHE A 247 -19.00 4.10 7.84
C PHE A 247 -17.92 3.28 8.53
N LYS A 248 -18.28 2.67 9.65
CA LYS A 248 -17.47 1.73 10.42
C LYS A 248 -18.33 0.64 11.02
N ILE A 249 -17.84 -0.61 11.02
CA ILE A 249 -18.48 -1.69 11.77
C ILE A 249 -18.19 -1.48 13.25
N LEU A 250 -19.23 -1.50 14.08
CA LEU A 250 -19.08 -1.41 15.53
C LEU A 250 -18.62 -2.78 16.07
N ALA A 251 -17.34 -3.07 15.85
CA ALA A 251 -16.60 -4.17 16.45
C ALA A 251 -15.22 -3.66 16.86
N ALA A 252 -14.56 -4.27 17.85
CA ALA A 252 -13.15 -3.96 18.08
C ALA A 252 -12.34 -4.24 16.81
N PRO A 253 -11.27 -3.45 16.56
CA PRO A 253 -10.24 -3.88 15.63
C PRO A 253 -9.63 -5.18 16.19
N ILE A 254 -9.84 -6.29 15.49
CA ILE A 254 -9.33 -7.57 15.98
C ILE A 254 -8.14 -8.03 15.16
N LYS A 255 -6.98 -8.02 15.82
CA LYS A 255 -5.75 -8.62 15.30
C LYS A 255 -5.93 -10.13 15.18
N ILE A 256 -5.22 -10.73 14.24
CA ILE A 256 -5.12 -12.19 14.09
C ILE A 256 -3.67 -12.64 14.30
N GLU A 257 -3.48 -13.94 14.46
CA GLU A 257 -2.15 -14.56 14.40
C GLU A 257 -1.45 -14.13 13.10
N LYS A 258 -0.18 -13.72 13.19
CA LYS A 258 0.59 -13.20 12.06
C LYS A 258 0.69 -14.23 10.93
N ILE A 259 0.18 -13.86 9.75
CA ILE A 259 0.28 -14.67 8.53
C ILE A 259 1.49 -14.17 7.72
N PRO A 260 2.50 -15.00 7.43
CA PRO A 260 3.64 -14.58 6.60
C PRO A 260 3.20 -14.17 5.18
N LEU A 261 3.72 -13.06 4.65
CA LEU A 261 3.38 -12.57 3.31
C LEU A 261 3.62 -13.61 2.22
N ARG A 262 4.65 -14.47 2.37
CA ARG A 262 4.94 -15.58 1.44
C ARG A 262 3.78 -16.56 1.25
N LYS A 263 2.87 -16.70 2.23
CA LYS A 263 1.68 -17.55 2.13
C LYS A 263 0.53 -16.87 1.37
N LEU A 264 0.62 -15.54 1.18
CA LEU A 264 -0.38 -14.71 0.52
C LEU A 264 -0.01 -14.38 -0.93
N LEU A 265 1.27 -14.57 -1.29
CA LEU A 265 1.76 -14.44 -2.67
C LEU A 265 1.32 -15.63 -3.52
N SER A 266 1.22 -15.40 -4.83
CA SER A 266 1.01 -16.47 -5.81
C SER A 266 2.10 -17.53 -5.71
N GLN A 267 1.69 -18.80 -5.76
CA GLN A 267 2.62 -19.89 -6.05
C GLN A 267 2.80 -20.09 -7.56
N LYS A 268 1.92 -19.52 -8.40
CA LYS A 268 2.03 -19.63 -9.85
C LYS A 268 2.98 -18.55 -10.36
N LYS A 269 4.12 -18.96 -10.92
CA LYS A 269 4.87 -18.08 -11.82
C LYS A 269 3.91 -17.73 -12.95
N LYS A 270 3.53 -16.45 -13.08
CA LYS A 270 2.86 -15.98 -14.30
C LYS A 270 3.81 -16.31 -15.44
N ASN A 271 3.47 -17.28 -16.28
CA ASN A 271 4.18 -17.56 -17.53
C ASN A 271 3.99 -16.34 -18.42
N LYS A 272 4.87 -15.34 -18.27
CA LYS A 272 4.97 -14.28 -19.25
C LYS A 272 5.47 -14.92 -20.53
N SER A 273 4.75 -14.66 -21.63
CA SER A 273 5.17 -15.11 -22.95
C SER A 273 6.59 -14.60 -23.22
N THR A 274 7.53 -15.51 -23.42
CA THR A 274 8.90 -15.18 -23.83
C THR A 274 8.96 -14.69 -25.27
N LEU A 275 7.87 -14.87 -26.02
CA LEU A 275 7.73 -14.45 -27.42
C LEU A 275 7.08 -13.06 -27.57
N HIS A 276 6.71 -12.40 -26.46
CA HIS A 276 6.14 -11.05 -26.47
C HIS A 276 4.87 -10.89 -27.34
N VAL A 277 3.98 -11.88 -27.28
CA VAL A 277 2.65 -11.84 -27.92
C VAL A 277 1.61 -11.32 -26.92
N TYR A 278 0.76 -10.38 -27.34
CA TYR A 278 -0.25 -9.74 -26.50
C TYR A 278 -1.62 -9.76 -27.19
N GLU A 279 -2.67 -10.07 -26.44
CA GLU A 279 -4.05 -10.23 -26.95
C GLU A 279 -4.78 -8.89 -27.16
N SER A 280 -4.23 -7.79 -26.62
CA SER A 280 -4.77 -6.45 -26.80
C SER A 280 -3.70 -5.37 -26.57
N THR A 281 -3.98 -4.17 -27.06
CA THR A 281 -3.15 -2.97 -26.83
C THR A 281 -2.98 -2.65 -25.34
N LEU A 282 -4.02 -2.86 -24.52
CA LEU A 282 -3.91 -2.69 -23.06
C LEU A 282 -3.06 -3.80 -22.41
N ASN A 283 -3.11 -5.03 -22.93
CA ASN A 283 -2.22 -6.09 -22.46
C ASN A 283 -0.76 -5.84 -22.84
N LEU A 284 -0.49 -5.23 -23.99
CA LEU A 284 0.86 -4.80 -24.39
C LEU A 284 1.48 -3.88 -23.33
N LEU A 285 0.71 -2.93 -22.78
CA LEU A 285 1.23 -2.02 -21.76
C LEU A 285 1.74 -2.74 -20.51
N GLN A 286 0.90 -3.55 -19.85
CA GLN A 286 1.35 -4.26 -18.63
C GLN A 286 2.30 -5.42 -18.95
N GLY A 287 2.17 -6.02 -20.13
CA GLY A 287 2.94 -7.17 -20.57
C GLY A 287 4.41 -6.84 -20.85
N THR A 288 4.72 -5.59 -21.18
CA THR A 288 6.09 -5.08 -21.34
C THR A 288 6.78 -4.73 -20.02
N TRP A 289 6.09 -4.84 -18.88
CA TRP A 289 6.72 -4.72 -17.57
C TRP A 289 7.32 -6.04 -17.11
N PRO A 290 8.46 -6.08 -16.39
CA PRO A 290 9.26 -4.92 -16.02
C PRO A 290 9.98 -4.29 -17.21
N THR A 291 10.07 -2.96 -17.23
CA THR A 291 10.92 -2.25 -18.22
C THR A 291 12.39 -2.64 -18.04
N PRO A 292 13.23 -2.57 -19.09
CA PRO A 292 14.63 -3.00 -19.01
C PRO A 292 15.43 -2.27 -17.93
N LEU A 293 16.30 -3.03 -17.25
CA LEU A 293 17.36 -2.51 -16.39
C LEU A 293 18.70 -2.89 -17.03
N VAL A 294 19.46 -1.91 -17.51
CA VAL A 294 20.70 -2.13 -18.25
C VAL A 294 21.91 -1.59 -17.49
N LYS A 295 23.02 -2.33 -17.47
CA LYS A 295 24.28 -1.81 -16.92
C LYS A 295 24.90 -0.83 -17.92
N LEU A 296 25.26 0.37 -17.47
CA LEU A 296 25.95 1.38 -18.26
C LEU A 296 27.46 1.21 -18.09
N ASN A 297 28.15 0.70 -19.11
CA ASN A 297 29.59 0.44 -19.04
C ASN A 297 30.40 1.73 -18.99
N SER A 298 29.95 2.78 -19.68
CA SER A 298 30.60 4.08 -19.74
C SER A 298 30.62 4.85 -18.42
N LEU A 299 29.72 4.49 -17.49
CA LEU A 299 29.65 5.07 -16.15
C LEU A 299 30.10 4.09 -15.06
N SER A 300 30.32 2.82 -15.41
CA SER A 300 30.76 1.79 -14.46
C SER A 300 32.30 1.71 -14.41
N SER A 301 32.82 1.38 -13.24
CA SER A 301 34.24 1.09 -12.99
C SER A 301 34.37 -0.15 -12.09
N ASN A 302 35.58 -0.47 -11.64
CA ASN A 302 35.81 -1.59 -10.71
C ASN A 302 35.05 -1.41 -9.38
N ASP A 303 34.87 -0.17 -8.95
CA ASP A 303 34.29 0.17 -7.64
C ASP A 303 32.83 0.65 -7.73
N ILE A 304 32.37 1.03 -8.92
CA ILE A 304 31.05 1.62 -9.16
C ILE A 304 30.35 0.84 -10.25
N THR A 305 29.17 0.28 -9.94
CA THR A 305 28.31 -0.36 -10.95
C THR A 305 27.08 0.51 -11.16
N VAL A 306 26.85 0.94 -12.40
CA VAL A 306 25.72 1.83 -12.72
C VAL A 306 24.71 1.10 -13.59
N PHE A 307 23.45 1.09 -13.17
CA PHE A 307 22.33 0.60 -13.96
C PHE A 307 21.40 1.74 -14.35
N ALA A 308 20.83 1.67 -15.54
CA ALA A 308 19.75 2.53 -16.02
C ALA A 308 18.45 1.74 -16.15
N LYS A 309 17.39 2.22 -15.49
CA LYS A 309 16.02 1.72 -15.62
C LYS A 309 15.35 2.48 -16.76
N LEU A 310 15.13 1.80 -17.89
CA LEU A 310 14.72 2.41 -19.16
C LEU A 310 13.19 2.47 -19.28
N GLU A 311 12.57 3.51 -18.72
CA GLU A 311 11.12 3.69 -18.79
C GLU A 311 10.62 4.15 -20.17
N GLY A 312 11.53 4.45 -21.10
CA GLY A 312 11.22 4.69 -22.51
C GLY A 312 10.64 3.49 -23.26
N PHE A 313 10.73 2.29 -22.67
CA PHE A 313 10.18 1.04 -23.22
C PHE A 313 8.68 0.84 -22.97
N ASN A 314 8.03 1.74 -22.24
CA ASN A 314 6.57 1.73 -22.22
C ASN A 314 6.02 2.09 -23.63
N PRO A 315 4.99 1.41 -24.13
CA PRO A 315 4.67 1.36 -25.56
C PRO A 315 3.97 2.60 -26.14
N PHE A 316 3.34 3.45 -25.34
CA PHE A 316 2.49 4.54 -25.85
C PHE A 316 3.21 5.87 -25.89
N SER A 317 3.59 6.40 -24.73
CA SER A 317 4.32 7.68 -24.67
C SER A 317 5.84 7.53 -24.79
N ASN A 318 6.33 6.29 -24.91
CA ASN A 318 7.73 5.95 -24.73
C ASN A 318 8.29 6.62 -23.48
N SER A 319 7.52 6.51 -22.39
CA SER A 319 7.90 7.10 -21.11
C SER A 319 7.25 6.44 -19.89
N ILE A 320 7.81 6.78 -18.73
CA ILE A 320 7.28 6.41 -17.41
C ILE A 320 5.81 6.81 -17.19
N LYS A 321 5.27 7.74 -17.98
CA LYS A 321 3.90 8.26 -17.82
C LYS A 321 2.81 7.29 -18.27
N ASP A 322 3.12 6.27 -19.06
CA ASP A 322 2.13 5.23 -19.39
C ASP A 322 1.61 4.53 -18.14
N ARG A 323 2.49 4.31 -17.16
CA ARG A 323 2.11 3.74 -15.86
C ARG A 323 1.10 4.62 -15.14
N VAL A 324 1.35 5.92 -15.12
CA VAL A 324 0.50 6.93 -14.45
C VAL A 324 -0.85 7.02 -15.15
N GLY A 325 -0.85 7.19 -16.48
CA GLY A 325 -2.08 7.26 -17.27
C GLY A 325 -2.94 6.02 -17.10
N TRP A 326 -2.33 4.84 -17.17
CA TRP A 326 -3.03 3.58 -16.95
C TRP A 326 -3.64 3.48 -15.55
N ALA A 327 -2.86 3.81 -14.52
CA ALA A 327 -3.32 3.69 -13.15
C ALA A 327 -4.48 4.64 -12.83
N MET A 328 -4.40 5.90 -13.30
CA MET A 328 -5.47 6.88 -13.09
C MET A 328 -6.75 6.49 -13.84
N ILE A 329 -6.66 6.09 -15.11
CA ILE A 329 -7.81 5.64 -15.91
C ILE A 329 -8.43 4.38 -15.30
N ARG A 330 -7.61 3.40 -14.90
CA ARG A 330 -8.08 2.16 -14.29
C ARG A 330 -8.80 2.42 -12.97
N GLU A 331 -8.25 3.29 -12.12
CA GLU A 331 -8.88 3.64 -10.85
C GLU A 331 -10.23 4.35 -11.07
N ALA A 332 -10.29 5.29 -12.04
CA ALA A 332 -11.54 5.94 -12.41
C ALA A 332 -12.58 4.94 -12.96
N LEU A 333 -12.16 3.96 -13.78
CA LEU A 333 -13.03 2.87 -14.24
C LEU A 333 -13.55 1.99 -13.09
N GLU A 334 -12.66 1.56 -12.20
CA GLU A 334 -12.99 0.74 -11.03
C GLU A 334 -13.94 1.47 -10.07
N ASN A 335 -13.89 2.80 -10.03
CA ASN A 335 -14.77 3.61 -9.20
C ASN A 335 -16.03 4.11 -9.93
N LYS A 336 -16.21 3.80 -11.21
CA LYS A 336 -17.31 4.32 -12.08
C LYS A 336 -17.33 5.85 -12.19
N GLU A 337 -16.15 6.46 -12.24
CA GLU A 337 -15.93 7.92 -12.29
C GLU A 337 -15.41 8.39 -13.64
N LEU A 338 -15.20 7.48 -14.59
CA LEU A 338 -14.70 7.80 -15.92
C LEU A 338 -15.86 8.10 -16.89
N SER A 339 -15.85 9.31 -17.44
CA SER A 339 -16.76 9.81 -18.47
C SER A 339 -16.28 9.43 -19.88
N SER A 340 -17.09 9.74 -20.89
CA SER A 340 -16.74 9.57 -22.30
C SER A 340 -15.73 10.61 -22.81
N ILE A 341 -15.46 11.64 -22.01
CA ILE A 341 -14.51 12.71 -22.29
C ILE A 341 -13.56 12.86 -21.10
N LEU A 342 -12.26 12.98 -21.38
CA LEU A 342 -11.18 13.13 -20.41
C LEU A 342 -10.42 14.44 -20.65
N TYR A 343 -10.35 15.28 -19.62
CA TYR A 343 -9.58 16.53 -19.62
C TYR A 343 -8.35 16.37 -18.73
N GLU A 344 -7.21 16.92 -19.16
CA GLU A 344 -5.99 16.91 -18.33
C GLU A 344 -5.08 18.11 -18.63
N ALA A 345 -4.60 18.76 -17.57
CA ALA A 345 -3.46 19.66 -17.63
C ALA A 345 -2.16 18.86 -17.71
N THR A 346 -1.40 19.01 -18.80
CA THR A 346 -0.26 18.12 -19.02
C THR A 346 0.96 18.77 -19.69
N SER A 347 2.10 18.09 -19.51
CA SER A 347 3.22 18.14 -20.45
C SER A 347 3.05 17.05 -21.53
N THR A 348 3.95 16.99 -22.51
CA THR A 348 3.84 16.08 -23.66
C THR A 348 3.62 14.61 -23.28
N ASN A 349 4.38 14.07 -22.32
CA ASN A 349 4.38 12.62 -22.03
C ASN A 349 3.07 12.09 -21.42
N THR A 350 2.52 12.77 -20.40
CA THR A 350 1.27 12.33 -19.78
C THR A 350 0.09 12.51 -20.75
N GLY A 351 0.13 13.54 -21.61
CA GLY A 351 -0.86 13.76 -22.66
C GLY A 351 -0.89 12.61 -23.66
N ILE A 352 0.28 12.19 -24.17
CA ILE A 352 0.39 11.04 -25.08
C ILE A 352 -0.12 9.77 -24.39
N ALA A 353 0.33 9.50 -23.16
CA ALA A 353 -0.09 8.31 -22.41
C ALA A 353 -1.61 8.25 -22.22
N LEU A 354 -2.24 9.35 -21.80
CA LEU A 354 -3.68 9.42 -21.57
C LEU A 354 -4.46 9.32 -22.88
N ALA A 355 -4.07 10.04 -23.93
CA ALA A 355 -4.72 9.96 -25.24
C ALA A 355 -4.66 8.55 -25.82
N SER A 356 -3.49 7.90 -25.80
CA SER A 356 -3.34 6.53 -26.30
C SER A 356 -4.20 5.53 -25.52
N ILE A 357 -4.22 5.60 -24.19
CA ILE A 357 -5.00 4.66 -23.36
C ILE A 357 -6.51 4.95 -23.49
N ALA A 358 -6.92 6.22 -23.48
CA ALA A 358 -8.31 6.63 -23.69
C ALA A 358 -8.86 6.16 -25.04
N ASN A 359 -8.05 6.21 -26.11
CA ASN A 359 -8.43 5.70 -27.42
C ASN A 359 -8.77 4.21 -27.39
N THR A 360 -8.04 3.39 -26.62
CA THR A 360 -8.36 1.96 -26.46
C THR A 360 -9.71 1.70 -25.78
N LEU A 361 -10.27 2.72 -25.14
CA LEU A 361 -11.56 2.68 -24.42
C LEU A 361 -12.65 3.49 -25.14
N GLY A 362 -12.35 4.10 -26.29
CA GLY A 362 -13.30 4.97 -27.01
C GLY A 362 -13.57 6.31 -26.31
N ILE A 363 -12.67 6.78 -25.45
CA ILE A 363 -12.81 8.03 -24.69
C ILE A 363 -12.10 9.16 -25.43
N LYS A 364 -12.77 10.29 -25.59
CA LYS A 364 -12.18 11.49 -26.20
C LYS A 364 -11.30 12.21 -25.21
N THR A 365 -10.18 12.79 -25.66
CA THR A 365 -9.26 13.53 -24.79
C THR A 365 -9.10 14.98 -25.23
N ARG A 366 -9.20 15.91 -24.29
CA ARG A 366 -8.79 17.31 -24.44
C ARG A 366 -7.64 17.61 -23.49
N LEU A 367 -6.57 18.17 -24.01
CA LEU A 367 -5.33 18.39 -23.28
C LEU A 367 -4.99 19.87 -23.21
N TYR A 368 -4.72 20.35 -22.01
CA TYR A 368 -4.37 21.74 -21.73
C TYR A 368 -2.86 21.83 -21.54
N ILE A 369 -2.20 22.58 -22.42
CA ILE A 369 -0.73 22.60 -22.53
C ILE A 369 -0.23 24.04 -22.43
N PRO A 370 0.77 24.33 -21.57
CA PRO A 370 1.43 25.63 -21.56
C PRO A 370 2.00 26.01 -22.93
N GLN A 371 1.95 27.28 -23.30
CA GLN A 371 2.57 27.80 -24.53
C GLN A 371 4.10 27.61 -24.55
N THR A 372 4.72 27.46 -23.38
CA THR A 372 6.16 27.21 -23.20
C THR A 372 6.63 25.81 -23.64
N ILE A 373 5.71 24.85 -23.82
CA ILE A 373 6.03 23.49 -24.28
C ILE A 373 6.26 23.47 -25.80
N GLN A 374 7.14 22.60 -26.30
CA GLN A 374 7.50 22.52 -27.71
C GLN A 374 6.29 22.30 -28.62
N LYS A 375 6.27 22.96 -29.79
CA LYS A 375 5.16 22.85 -30.75
C LYS A 375 5.06 21.46 -31.38
N ILE A 376 6.18 20.73 -31.50
CA ILE A 376 6.17 19.35 -32.01
C ILE A 376 5.25 18.42 -31.21
N SER A 377 5.01 18.71 -29.92
CA SER A 377 4.06 17.96 -29.11
C SER A 377 2.63 18.01 -29.66
N ASP A 378 2.22 19.09 -30.33
CA ASP A 378 0.90 19.19 -30.94
C ASP A 378 0.73 18.18 -32.07
N THR A 379 1.81 17.89 -32.82
CA THR A 379 1.81 16.90 -33.88
C THR A 379 1.45 15.53 -33.32
N TYR A 380 2.16 15.05 -32.29
CA TYR A 380 1.91 13.74 -31.70
C TYR A 380 0.49 13.63 -31.11
N LEU A 381 0.05 14.67 -30.40
CA LEU A 381 -1.24 14.66 -29.71
C LEU A 381 -2.41 14.74 -30.70
N LYS A 382 -2.33 15.57 -31.75
CA LYS A 382 -3.34 15.61 -32.82
C LYS A 382 -3.39 14.31 -33.61
N THR A 383 -2.24 13.67 -33.88
CA THR A 383 -2.20 12.35 -34.50
C THR A 383 -2.94 11.30 -33.67
N LEU A 384 -2.89 11.42 -32.34
CA LEU A 384 -3.65 10.57 -31.42
C LEU A 384 -5.12 10.99 -31.29
N GLY A 385 -5.59 11.99 -32.04
CA GLY A 385 -6.98 12.45 -32.00
C GLY A 385 -7.31 13.31 -30.77
N ALA A 386 -6.31 13.78 -30.02
CA ALA A 386 -6.55 14.65 -28.88
C ALA A 386 -6.86 16.09 -29.34
N GLU A 387 -7.85 16.72 -28.70
CA GLU A 387 -8.05 18.16 -28.77
C GLU A 387 -7.00 18.87 -27.91
N ILE A 388 -6.44 19.98 -28.40
CA ILE A 388 -5.35 20.68 -27.72
C ILE A 388 -5.75 22.13 -27.46
N VAL A 389 -5.65 22.53 -26.20
CA VAL A 389 -5.84 23.91 -25.75
C VAL A 389 -4.51 24.44 -25.23
N ARG A 390 -3.92 25.43 -25.93
CA ARG A 390 -2.68 26.09 -25.51
C ARG A 390 -2.98 27.26 -24.59
N LEU A 391 -2.46 27.22 -23.37
CA LEU A 391 -2.69 28.24 -22.34
C LEU A 391 -1.48 29.17 -22.18
N PRO A 392 -1.66 30.50 -22.00
CA PRO A 392 -0.59 31.48 -21.78
C PRO A 392 -0.06 31.43 -20.34
N ILE A 393 0.38 30.25 -19.91
CA ILE A 393 0.92 29.95 -18.59
C ILE A 393 2.34 29.38 -18.71
N ASN A 394 3.09 29.40 -17.62
CA ASN A 394 4.48 28.92 -17.63
C ASN A 394 4.58 27.45 -17.23
N LEU A 395 3.87 27.06 -16.17
CA LEU A 395 3.86 25.69 -15.65
C LEU A 395 2.51 25.02 -15.84
N THR A 396 2.55 23.70 -16.11
CA THR A 396 1.33 22.88 -16.26
C THR A 396 0.42 22.92 -15.02
N VAL A 397 0.99 23.05 -13.82
CA VAL A 397 0.21 23.09 -12.57
C VAL A 397 -0.70 24.32 -12.46
N GLU A 398 -0.40 25.40 -13.17
CA GLU A 398 -1.22 26.62 -13.18
C GLU A 398 -2.58 26.40 -13.88
N ALA A 399 -2.69 25.38 -14.74
CA ALA A 399 -3.93 25.09 -15.47
C ALA A 399 -4.98 24.33 -14.65
N ILE A 400 -4.63 23.74 -13.50
CA ILE A 400 -5.46 22.73 -12.82
C ILE A 400 -6.89 23.24 -12.54
N ASN A 401 -7.02 24.43 -11.96
CA ASN A 401 -8.33 24.98 -11.58
C ASN A 401 -9.20 25.28 -12.81
N GLN A 402 -8.59 25.77 -13.90
CA GLN A 402 -9.30 26.03 -15.15
C GLN A 402 -9.79 24.72 -15.77
N VAL A 403 -8.93 23.70 -15.84
CA VAL A 403 -9.28 22.38 -16.39
C VAL A 403 -10.39 21.73 -15.58
N GLU A 404 -10.35 21.83 -14.25
CA GLU A 404 -11.41 21.31 -13.38
C GLU A 404 -12.76 22.02 -13.60
N ALA A 405 -12.75 23.35 -13.72
CA ALA A 405 -13.97 24.12 -14.00
C ALA A 405 -14.58 23.73 -15.37
N GLU A 406 -13.76 23.65 -16.42
CA GLU A 406 -14.22 23.26 -17.76
C GLU A 406 -14.69 21.79 -17.81
N ALA A 407 -13.97 20.88 -17.13
CA ALA A 407 -14.38 19.47 -17.06
C ALA A 407 -15.73 19.30 -16.38
N ASN A 408 -15.98 20.02 -15.28
CA ASN A 408 -17.26 20.00 -14.58
C ASN A 408 -18.40 20.54 -15.47
N ALA A 409 -18.16 21.62 -16.21
CA ALA A 409 -19.15 22.18 -17.15
C ALA A 409 -19.50 21.18 -18.28
N ASP A 410 -18.49 20.51 -18.83
CA ASP A 410 -18.64 19.59 -19.95
C ASP A 410 -18.99 18.14 -19.53
N LYS A 411 -19.14 17.89 -18.22
CA LYS A 411 -19.29 16.54 -17.64
C LYS A 411 -18.18 15.58 -18.08
N ALA A 412 -16.97 16.13 -18.27
CA ALA A 412 -15.77 15.38 -18.54
C ALA A 412 -15.10 14.94 -17.23
N THR A 413 -14.30 13.89 -17.29
CA THR A 413 -13.45 13.49 -16.16
C THR A 413 -12.16 14.30 -16.20
N HIS A 414 -11.72 14.84 -15.07
CA HIS A 414 -10.36 15.36 -14.88
C HIS A 414 -9.61 14.43 -13.92
N LEU A 415 -8.53 13.80 -14.38
CA LEU A 415 -7.80 12.81 -13.56
C LEU A 415 -6.80 13.46 -12.61
N ASN A 416 -6.24 14.61 -12.98
CA ASN A 416 -5.33 15.44 -12.20
C ASN A 416 -4.09 14.66 -11.70
N GLN A 417 -3.09 14.51 -12.57
CA GLN A 417 -1.86 13.76 -12.29
C GLN A 417 -1.02 14.28 -11.11
N PHE A 418 -1.26 15.52 -10.66
CA PHE A 418 -0.52 16.15 -9.57
C PHE A 418 -1.10 15.78 -8.20
N GLU A 419 -2.41 15.52 -8.14
CA GLU A 419 -3.12 15.18 -6.90
C GLU A 419 -3.61 13.73 -6.84
N ASN A 420 -3.63 13.00 -7.95
CA ASN A 420 -4.16 11.64 -8.00
C ASN A 420 -3.15 10.59 -7.51
N ASP A 421 -3.43 9.99 -6.35
CA ASP A 421 -2.53 9.03 -5.70
C ASP A 421 -2.34 7.73 -6.49
N ALA A 422 -3.15 7.45 -7.53
CA ALA A 422 -2.87 6.37 -8.49
C ALA A 422 -1.46 6.49 -9.09
N ASN A 423 -0.94 7.72 -9.24
CA ASN A 423 0.43 8.01 -9.66
C ASN A 423 1.47 7.45 -8.67
N LEU A 424 1.37 7.75 -7.37
CA LEU A 424 2.28 7.16 -6.37
C LEU A 424 2.12 5.65 -6.29
N LYS A 425 0.86 5.17 -6.24
CA LYS A 425 0.52 3.75 -6.04
C LYS A 425 1.10 2.87 -7.16
N VAL A 426 1.00 3.27 -8.42
CA VAL A 426 1.52 2.47 -9.54
C VAL A 426 3.04 2.33 -9.49
N HIS A 427 3.75 3.39 -9.15
CA HIS A 427 5.21 3.33 -9.04
C HIS A 427 5.67 2.52 -7.83
N LEU A 428 4.90 2.53 -6.73
CA LEU A 428 5.19 1.72 -5.55
C LEU A 428 4.99 0.23 -5.82
N LYS A 429 3.89 -0.10 -6.50
CA LYS A 429 3.50 -1.46 -6.89
C LYS A 429 4.39 -2.05 -7.98
N HIS A 430 4.83 -1.20 -8.92
CA HIS A 430 5.58 -1.61 -10.10
C HIS A 430 7.00 -1.05 -10.09
N THR A 431 7.24 0.19 -10.53
CA THR A 431 8.60 0.73 -10.79
C THR A 431 9.62 0.46 -9.68
N ALA A 432 9.26 0.73 -8.41
CA ALA A 432 10.15 0.51 -7.28
C ALA A 432 10.39 -0.99 -6.98
N LYS A 433 9.32 -1.79 -7.03
CA LYS A 433 9.40 -3.25 -6.85
C LYS A 433 10.19 -3.92 -7.97
N GLU A 434 9.95 -3.53 -9.22
CA GLU A 434 10.67 -4.03 -10.39
C GLU A 434 12.17 -3.77 -10.26
N LEU A 435 12.56 -2.57 -9.85
CA LEU A 435 13.96 -2.22 -9.65
C LEU A 435 14.63 -3.12 -8.59
N ASP A 436 13.97 -3.33 -7.44
CA ASP A 436 14.48 -4.21 -6.37
C ASP A 436 14.54 -5.68 -6.82
N ASP A 437 13.50 -6.17 -7.50
CA ASP A 437 13.46 -7.55 -8.00
C ASP A 437 14.54 -7.77 -9.09
N GLN A 438 14.72 -6.83 -10.02
CA GLN A 438 15.72 -6.91 -11.10
C GLN A 438 17.14 -6.90 -10.57
N LEU A 439 17.47 -5.99 -9.64
CA LEU A 439 18.78 -5.99 -8.98
C LEU A 439 18.98 -7.25 -8.11
N GLY A 440 17.91 -7.69 -7.44
CA GLY A 440 17.91 -8.89 -6.61
C GLY A 440 18.21 -10.18 -7.39
N ILE A 441 17.75 -10.30 -8.65
CA ILE A 441 18.10 -11.42 -9.54
C ILE A 441 19.62 -11.49 -9.77
N LEU A 442 20.29 -10.34 -9.81
CA LEU A 442 21.76 -10.24 -9.95
C LEU A 442 22.50 -10.40 -8.61
N GLY A 443 21.78 -10.64 -7.50
CA GLY A 443 22.35 -10.65 -6.15
C GLY A 443 22.79 -9.26 -5.65
N LEU A 444 22.37 -8.19 -6.33
CA LEU A 444 22.78 -6.82 -6.05
C LEU A 444 21.73 -6.08 -5.21
N LYS A 445 22.20 -5.07 -4.47
CA LYS A 445 21.36 -4.09 -3.77
C LYS A 445 21.90 -2.70 -4.10
N PRO A 446 21.04 -1.73 -4.44
CA PRO A 446 21.51 -0.39 -4.73
C PRO A 446 22.03 0.27 -3.46
N THR A 447 23.11 1.03 -3.58
CA THR A 447 23.58 1.97 -2.56
C THR A 447 22.98 3.36 -2.78
N CYS A 448 22.68 3.71 -4.03
CA CYS A 448 22.12 5.01 -4.40
C CYS A 448 21.14 4.87 -5.57
N ILE A 449 20.03 5.61 -5.52
CA ILE A 449 19.05 5.71 -6.60
C ILE A 449 18.83 7.18 -6.93
N ILE A 450 18.98 7.52 -8.22
CA ILE A 450 18.93 8.90 -8.71
C ILE A 450 17.83 9.01 -9.77
N GLY A 451 16.98 10.04 -9.66
CA GLY A 451 15.93 10.29 -10.65
C GLY A 451 15.40 11.72 -10.64
N GLY A 452 14.85 12.13 -11.78
CA GLY A 452 14.32 13.48 -11.99
C GLY A 452 12.97 13.71 -11.30
N LEU A 453 12.72 14.93 -10.81
CA LEU A 453 11.50 15.28 -10.10
C LEU A 453 10.52 16.06 -10.99
N GLY A 454 9.42 15.42 -11.37
CA GLY A 454 8.29 16.06 -12.08
C GLY A 454 7.09 16.23 -11.15
N THR A 455 6.13 15.31 -11.22
CA THR A 455 5.03 15.20 -10.25
C THR A 455 5.50 14.68 -8.88
N SER A 456 6.76 14.23 -8.76
CA SER A 456 7.37 13.45 -7.67
C SER A 456 6.90 12.00 -7.48
N GLY A 457 5.87 11.54 -8.20
CA GLY A 457 5.25 10.23 -7.95
C GLY A 457 6.21 9.04 -7.99
N HIS A 458 7.00 8.89 -9.06
CA HIS A 458 7.91 7.76 -9.19
C HIS A 458 9.05 7.77 -8.16
N MET A 459 9.72 8.91 -7.96
CA MET A 459 10.82 8.98 -7.00
C MET A 459 10.33 8.90 -5.55
N SER A 460 9.13 9.40 -5.24
CA SER A 460 8.55 9.26 -3.90
C SER A 460 8.19 7.80 -3.62
N ALA A 461 7.64 7.08 -4.62
CA ALA A 461 7.39 5.65 -4.50
C ALA A 461 8.69 4.84 -4.29
N ILE A 462 9.74 5.15 -5.05
CA ILE A 462 11.07 4.54 -4.88
C ILE A 462 11.61 4.86 -3.48
N SER A 463 11.56 6.12 -3.05
CA SER A 463 11.96 6.51 -1.69
C SER A 463 11.25 5.68 -0.64
N LEU A 464 9.91 5.67 -0.68
CA LEU A 464 9.09 4.93 0.28
C LEU A 464 9.43 3.44 0.29
N TYR A 465 9.55 2.81 -0.88
CA TYR A 465 9.89 1.40 -1.01
C TYR A 465 11.25 1.07 -0.38
N PHE A 466 12.30 1.75 -0.84
CA PHE A 466 13.67 1.44 -0.45
C PHE A 466 13.97 1.88 0.99
N LYS A 467 13.42 2.99 1.47
CA LYS A 467 13.55 3.40 2.89
C LYS A 467 12.77 2.46 3.82
N THR A 468 11.61 1.96 3.40
CA THR A 468 10.86 0.96 4.18
C THR A 468 11.65 -0.35 4.34
N ARG A 469 12.25 -0.83 3.25
CA ARG A 469 12.91 -2.14 3.18
C ARG A 469 14.36 -2.13 3.65
N TYR A 470 15.10 -1.08 3.31
CA TYR A 470 16.55 -0.99 3.50
C TYR A 470 16.95 0.18 4.42
N LYS A 471 16.00 0.99 4.89
CA LYS A 471 16.25 2.13 5.80
C LYS A 471 17.29 3.09 5.22
N ASN A 472 18.32 3.43 5.98
CA ASN A 472 19.36 4.38 5.57
C ASN A 472 20.47 3.75 4.71
N LYS A 473 20.35 2.48 4.29
CA LYS A 473 21.37 1.80 3.47
C LYS A 473 21.32 2.18 1.98
N VAL A 474 20.27 2.86 1.56
CA VAL A 474 20.07 3.29 0.18
C VAL A 474 19.81 4.79 0.19
N GLU A 475 20.65 5.54 -0.50
CA GLU A 475 20.48 6.97 -0.73
C GLU A 475 19.49 7.21 -1.86
N ILE A 476 18.61 8.19 -1.66
CA ILE A 476 17.60 8.58 -2.64
C ILE A 476 17.83 10.03 -3.03
N ILE A 477 18.15 10.25 -4.30
CA ILE A 477 18.59 11.54 -4.81
C ILE A 477 17.61 12.03 -5.88
N GLY A 478 17.04 13.21 -5.62
CA GLY A 478 16.18 13.91 -6.55
C GLY A 478 16.98 14.86 -7.43
N VAL A 479 16.61 14.95 -8.71
CA VAL A 479 17.22 15.89 -9.66
C VAL A 479 16.19 16.90 -10.12
N GLN A 480 16.54 18.18 -10.08
CA GLN A 480 15.69 19.27 -10.52
C GLN A 480 16.46 20.26 -11.42
N PRO A 481 15.76 21.06 -12.23
CA PRO A 481 16.40 22.16 -12.96
C PRO A 481 17.04 23.16 -12.00
N ALA A 482 18.22 23.68 -12.36
CA ALA A 482 18.82 24.82 -11.67
C ALA A 482 17.89 26.04 -11.71
N LYS A 483 18.16 27.04 -10.87
CA LYS A 483 17.32 28.24 -10.79
C LYS A 483 17.26 28.92 -12.16
N ASN A 484 16.05 29.28 -12.61
CA ASN A 484 15.77 29.90 -13.91
C ASN A 484 16.04 29.01 -15.14
N GLU A 485 16.30 27.72 -14.95
CA GLU A 485 16.48 26.75 -16.03
C GLU A 485 15.20 25.91 -16.23
N SER A 486 15.02 25.39 -17.44
CA SER A 486 13.91 24.49 -17.77
C SER A 486 14.42 23.21 -18.42
N ILE A 487 14.11 22.07 -17.80
CA ILE A 487 14.41 20.75 -18.35
C ILE A 487 13.08 20.01 -18.56
N PRO A 488 12.71 19.67 -19.81
CA PRO A 488 11.45 19.01 -20.08
C PRO A 488 11.19 17.76 -19.22
N GLY A 489 10.00 17.72 -18.61
CA GLY A 489 9.54 16.58 -17.81
C GLY A 489 9.88 16.63 -16.32
N ILE A 490 10.74 17.56 -15.88
CA ILE A 490 11.07 17.80 -14.48
C ILE A 490 10.87 19.27 -14.10
N ARG A 491 10.74 19.55 -12.80
CA ARG A 491 10.52 20.88 -12.24
C ARG A 491 11.14 20.97 -10.85
N ARG A 492 11.23 22.19 -10.35
CA ARG A 492 11.74 22.48 -9.02
C ARG A 492 10.73 22.13 -7.93
N ILE A 493 11.21 21.67 -6.77
CA ILE A 493 10.36 21.24 -5.63
C ILE A 493 9.52 22.41 -5.10
N GLU A 494 10.07 23.63 -5.16
CA GLU A 494 9.42 24.88 -4.74
C GLU A 494 8.13 25.18 -5.51
N ALA A 495 7.93 24.57 -6.69
CA ALA A 495 6.68 24.65 -7.44
C ALA A 495 5.57 23.73 -6.87
N GLY A 496 5.80 23.07 -5.73
CA GLY A 496 4.85 22.25 -4.97
C GLY A 496 4.68 20.83 -5.50
N MET A 497 5.11 19.81 -4.74
CA MET A 497 5.04 18.40 -5.12
C MET A 497 4.40 17.54 -4.02
N LYS A 498 3.15 17.09 -4.21
CA LYS A 498 2.36 16.37 -3.19
C LYS A 498 3.13 15.27 -2.45
N TRP A 499 3.64 14.28 -3.19
CA TRP A 499 4.23 13.07 -2.59
C TRP A 499 5.66 13.25 -2.10
N TYR A 500 6.39 14.24 -2.61
CA TYR A 500 7.73 14.58 -2.15
C TYR A 500 7.73 14.78 -0.62
N HIS A 501 6.73 15.50 -0.09
CA HIS A 501 6.58 15.79 1.33
C HIS A 501 6.17 14.58 2.20
N TRP A 502 5.80 13.45 1.59
CA TRP A 502 5.43 12.23 2.32
C TRP A 502 6.62 11.28 2.52
N THR A 503 7.76 11.59 1.89
CA THR A 503 8.88 10.66 1.76
C THR A 503 10.20 11.34 2.08
N ARG A 504 11.29 10.56 2.06
CA ARG A 504 12.62 11.06 2.42
C ARG A 504 13.56 11.01 1.22
N PHE A 505 14.04 12.17 0.83
CA PHE A 505 15.17 12.32 -0.09
C PHE A 505 16.40 12.67 0.75
N ASP A 506 17.56 12.09 0.41
CA ASP A 506 18.80 12.39 1.11
C ASP A 506 19.46 13.64 0.52
N HIS A 507 19.38 13.81 -0.80
CA HIS A 507 19.90 14.99 -1.50
C HIS A 507 19.02 15.41 -2.68
N ILE A 508 19.05 16.70 -2.99
CA ILE A 508 18.49 17.28 -4.22
C ILE A 508 19.63 17.94 -4.99
N VAL A 509 19.75 17.64 -6.28
CA VAL A 509 20.81 18.16 -7.14
C VAL A 509 20.22 19.06 -8.21
N ASP A 510 20.74 20.29 -8.27
CA ASP A 510 20.43 21.25 -9.33
C ASP A 510 21.28 20.96 -10.58
N VAL A 511 20.62 20.93 -11.72
CA VAL A 511 21.24 20.65 -13.02
C VAL A 511 20.76 21.67 -14.05
N THR A 512 21.67 22.25 -14.82
CA THR A 512 21.33 23.20 -15.89
C THR A 512 20.79 22.48 -17.13
N GLN A 513 20.08 23.20 -18.01
CA GLN A 513 19.62 22.60 -19.27
C GLN A 513 20.79 22.11 -20.13
N THR A 514 21.88 22.86 -20.17
CA THR A 514 23.13 22.50 -20.87
C THR A 514 23.70 21.18 -20.36
N GLU A 515 23.86 21.04 -19.05
CA GLU A 515 24.36 19.81 -18.42
C GLU A 515 23.45 18.59 -18.71
N ALA A 516 22.14 18.82 -18.79
CA ALA A 516 21.19 17.77 -19.15
C ALA A 516 21.36 17.31 -20.60
N ILE A 517 21.52 18.24 -21.54
CA ILE A 517 21.76 17.92 -22.96
C ILE A 517 23.11 17.19 -23.13
N GLU A 518 24.15 17.66 -22.45
CA GLU A 518 25.48 17.02 -22.45
C GLU A 518 25.44 15.60 -21.89
N GLY A 519 24.71 15.38 -20.79
CA GLY A 519 24.47 14.05 -20.24
C GLY A 519 23.80 13.12 -21.25
N THR A 520 22.77 13.61 -21.96
CA THR A 520 22.10 12.87 -23.05
C THR A 520 23.07 12.52 -24.18
N ILE A 521 23.84 13.48 -24.68
CA ILE A 521 24.80 13.27 -25.78
C ILE A 521 25.91 12.30 -25.35
N ASN A 522 26.41 12.39 -24.12
CA ASN A 522 27.46 11.52 -23.61
C ASN A 522 26.99 10.05 -23.57
N ILE A 523 25.78 9.76 -23.08
CA ILE A 523 25.23 8.41 -23.10
C ILE A 523 24.97 7.93 -24.53
N ALA A 524 24.43 8.77 -25.41
CA ALA A 524 24.23 8.40 -26.80
C ALA A 524 25.54 8.01 -27.49
N LYS A 525 26.62 8.77 -27.28
CA LYS A 525 27.95 8.49 -27.87
C LYS A 525 28.63 7.25 -27.29
N LYS A 526 28.50 7.01 -25.98
CA LYS A 526 29.25 5.95 -25.28
C LYS A 526 28.49 4.63 -25.13
N GLU A 527 27.17 4.65 -25.13
CA GLU A 527 26.31 3.47 -24.92
C GLU A 527 25.43 3.17 -26.14
N GLY A 528 25.31 4.09 -27.11
CA GLY A 528 24.41 3.93 -28.26
C GLY A 528 22.93 4.09 -27.92
N ILE A 529 22.59 4.51 -26.69
CA ILE A 529 21.20 4.69 -26.24
C ILE A 529 20.86 6.18 -26.22
N LEU A 530 19.88 6.59 -27.02
CA LEU A 530 19.42 7.97 -27.06
C LEU A 530 18.38 8.24 -25.95
N ILE A 531 18.84 8.74 -24.80
CA ILE A 531 18.03 9.01 -23.61
C ILE A 531 17.40 10.42 -23.62
N GLY A 532 16.27 10.61 -22.92
CA GLY A 532 15.62 11.92 -22.81
C GLY A 532 16.41 12.95 -21.98
N LEU A 533 16.04 14.23 -22.07
CA LEU A 533 16.76 15.32 -21.38
C LEU A 533 16.73 15.18 -19.85
N SER A 534 15.59 14.77 -19.29
CA SER A 534 15.49 14.50 -17.85
C SER A 534 16.42 13.36 -17.40
N ALA A 535 16.67 12.37 -18.25
CA ALA A 535 17.64 11.30 -18.01
C ALA A 535 19.09 11.81 -18.12
N GLY A 536 19.37 12.70 -19.09
CA GLY A 536 20.65 13.39 -19.18
C GLY A 536 20.95 14.22 -17.92
N ALA A 537 19.94 14.87 -17.34
CA ALA A 537 20.09 15.55 -16.06
C ALA A 537 20.45 14.60 -14.91
N VAL A 538 19.85 13.41 -14.89
CA VAL A 538 20.17 12.34 -13.92
C VAL A 538 21.63 11.86 -14.08
N VAL A 539 22.11 11.74 -15.32
CA VAL A 539 23.52 11.40 -15.60
C VAL A 539 24.47 12.50 -15.10
N SER A 540 24.15 13.76 -15.34
CA SER A 540 24.93 14.88 -14.82
C SER A 540 24.96 14.90 -13.30
N ALA A 541 23.81 14.70 -12.65
CA ALA A 541 23.74 14.60 -11.19
C ALA A 541 24.59 13.43 -10.66
N PHE A 542 24.52 12.25 -11.29
CA PHE A 542 25.38 11.12 -10.97
C PHE A 542 26.87 11.51 -11.04
N ASN A 543 27.32 12.14 -12.13
CA ASN A 543 28.72 12.55 -12.29
C ASN A 543 29.19 13.53 -11.20
N LYS A 544 28.29 14.40 -10.70
CA LYS A 544 28.61 15.36 -9.62
C LYS A 544 28.77 14.68 -8.25
N ILE A 545 28.04 13.61 -7.99
CA ILE A 545 27.87 13.06 -6.63
C ILE A 545 28.45 11.66 -6.44
N ALA A 546 28.69 10.90 -7.50
CA ALA A 546 29.18 9.53 -7.44
C ALA A 546 30.63 9.50 -6.97
N LYS A 547 30.82 9.37 -5.66
CA LYS A 547 32.14 9.28 -5.01
C LYS A 547 32.35 7.97 -4.26
N ALA A 548 31.26 7.31 -3.85
CA ALA A 548 31.30 6.11 -3.02
C ALA A 548 31.25 4.84 -3.87
N LYS A 549 31.92 3.79 -3.40
CA LYS A 549 31.82 2.45 -4.01
C LYS A 549 30.39 1.93 -3.86
N GLY A 550 29.87 1.25 -4.88
CA GLY A 550 28.56 0.60 -4.79
C GLY A 550 27.79 0.47 -6.09
N VAL A 551 26.49 0.22 -5.94
CA VAL A 551 25.55 0.00 -7.05
C VAL A 551 24.61 1.19 -7.15
N TYR A 552 24.68 1.89 -8.28
CA TYR A 552 23.85 3.04 -8.58
C TYR A 552 22.74 2.65 -9.54
N ALA A 553 21.52 3.09 -9.27
CA ALA A 553 20.40 2.94 -10.18
C ALA A 553 19.89 4.32 -10.64
N LEU A 554 19.96 4.56 -11.95
CA LEU A 554 19.50 5.79 -12.59
C LEU A 554 18.13 5.52 -13.23
N ILE A 555 17.15 6.37 -12.96
CA ILE A 555 15.83 6.27 -13.57
C ILE A 555 15.80 7.13 -14.84
N PHE A 556 15.65 6.51 -16.00
CA PHE A 556 15.58 7.19 -17.29
C PHE A 556 14.12 7.24 -17.77
N PRO A 557 13.44 8.40 -17.63
CA PRO A 557 11.99 8.45 -17.79
C PRO A 557 11.51 8.23 -19.22
N ASP A 558 12.30 8.58 -20.23
CA ASP A 558 11.92 8.51 -21.64
C ASP A 558 13.11 8.56 -22.62
N THR A 559 12.80 8.62 -23.92
CA THR A 559 13.76 8.58 -25.04
C THR A 559 14.11 9.95 -25.58
N GLY A 560 15.33 10.12 -26.10
CA GLY A 560 15.83 11.38 -26.66
C GLY A 560 15.24 11.78 -28.00
N TYR A 561 14.57 10.86 -28.72
CA TYR A 561 13.94 11.13 -30.02
C TYR A 561 12.91 12.28 -29.99
N LYS A 562 12.32 12.57 -28.82
CA LYS A 562 11.34 13.65 -28.63
C LYS A 562 11.96 15.03 -28.45
N TYR A 563 13.30 15.10 -28.37
CA TYR A 563 14.04 16.31 -28.01
C TYR A 563 15.03 16.73 -29.11
N GLY A 564 14.74 16.36 -30.36
CA GLY A 564 15.58 16.67 -31.51
C GLY A 564 15.85 18.16 -31.69
N GLU A 565 14.84 19.03 -31.50
CA GLU A 565 14.98 20.49 -31.63
C GLU A 565 15.99 21.07 -30.62
N GLN A 566 15.94 20.62 -29.37
CA GLN A 566 16.84 21.08 -28.30
C GLN A 566 18.26 20.58 -28.54
N ILE A 567 18.42 19.32 -28.96
CA ILE A 567 19.72 18.73 -29.28
C ILE A 567 20.32 19.45 -30.49
N GLN A 568 19.53 19.68 -31.55
CA GLN A 568 19.98 20.42 -32.73
C GLN A 568 20.42 21.84 -32.38
N THR A 569 19.62 22.57 -31.58
CA THR A 569 19.94 23.93 -31.13
C THR A 569 21.26 23.96 -30.36
N TYR A 570 21.50 22.97 -29.50
CA TYR A 570 22.75 22.86 -28.77
C TYR A 570 23.94 22.55 -29.69
N LEU A 571 23.82 21.59 -30.60
CA LEU A 571 24.89 21.21 -31.53
C LEU A 571 25.26 22.38 -32.46
N ASN A 572 24.27 23.15 -32.94
CA ASN A 572 24.51 24.31 -33.77
C ASN A 572 25.23 25.46 -33.05
N LYS A 573 25.18 25.51 -31.70
CA LYS A 573 25.95 26.49 -30.91
C LYS A 573 27.39 26.05 -30.64
N GLN A 574 27.68 24.77 -30.83
CA GLN A 574 29.01 24.17 -30.62
C GLN A 574 29.80 24.04 -31.93
N ALA A 575 29.10 24.02 -33.06
CA ALA A 575 29.67 24.14 -34.41
C ALA A 575 30.03 25.61 -34.69
#